data_AF-J9E8Q7-F1
#
_entry.id   AF-J9E8Q7-F1
#
_cell.length_a   1.000
_cell.length_b   1.000
_cell.length_c   1.000
_cell.angle_alpha   90.00
_cell.angle_beta   90.00
_cell.angle_gamma   90.00
#
_symmetry.space_group_name_H-M   'P 1'
#
loop_
_entity.id
_entity.type
_entity.pdbx_description
1 polymer ?
#
loop_
_entity_poly.entity_id
_entity_poly.type
_entity_poly.pdbx_seq_one_letter_code
_entity_poly.pdbx_strand_id
1 'polypeptide(L)'
;CFHVIGRSNNFYTRPLFLGPLRAGTVESFAAKRAEEFRQKCREVLLRVEKLVSSPNEWEHAIVDYLGSVKQNDSNGKVVAYTYVGFRDSFSTLMRDLRGLPPSDDRINVKWAHHLVKKCAAKYYCEKTWKIENLHEVIWTILAQRPSMRKFVVQTLGKDFKDPQGAEMWRVCKIPADARKHMAHKSKEEHLDPRTPNPPYLSIPESVKPIEFVRHPSHLKRVANLLEDYANDSYPPVGVDAEWSSYVSYSKATILQLAIPCHIFIIDVDEIKPDILVNFFEKLFVGWKLLKIGYQFDEDLIQLRSAVQHCSALYHPKNLICIGKLVKSLMKESAERPDVNLDGVFYLGKVQRSEECTEGVRTDIVSTEMDGNAWSHVANCKEDVKTRLNHVSVDISQSKPKEDEQDMKVVEENPLLKEIRGLSALCERVLGKPLDKTEQCSVWDRRPLRDLQ
;
A
#
# COMPACT_ATOMS: atom_id res chain seq x y z
N CYS A 1 -25.92 7.37 -6.99
CA CYS A 1 -26.11 8.79 -6.59
C CYS A 1 -25.53 9.83 -7.56
N PHE A 2 -25.01 9.48 -8.76
CA PHE A 2 -24.39 10.45 -9.68
C PHE A 2 -25.12 10.64 -11.02
N HIS A 3 -26.34 10.12 -11.19
CA HIS A 3 -27.03 10.15 -12.49
C HIS A 3 -27.95 11.37 -12.72
N VAL A 4 -27.94 12.38 -11.85
CA VAL A 4 -28.70 13.62 -12.06
C VAL A 4 -27.80 14.82 -11.74
N ILE A 5 -26.78 15.05 -12.57
CA ILE A 5 -25.91 16.23 -12.41
C ILE A 5 -25.65 16.85 -13.78
N GLY A 6 -26.68 17.53 -14.30
CA GLY A 6 -26.59 18.37 -15.50
C GLY A 6 -26.95 19.81 -15.17
N ARG A 7 -26.04 20.74 -15.52
CA ARG A 7 -26.27 22.18 -15.79
C ARG A 7 -26.74 23.06 -14.62
N SER A 8 -25.85 23.44 -13.69
CA SER A 8 -25.86 24.77 -13.03
C SER A 8 -24.61 24.97 -12.18
N ASN A 9 -24.21 26.23 -11.92
CA ASN A 9 -23.03 26.66 -11.13
C ASN A 9 -22.96 26.13 -9.66
N ASN A 10 -23.83 25.19 -9.26
CA ASN A 10 -23.97 24.65 -7.90
C ASN A 10 -23.57 23.16 -7.78
N PHE A 11 -22.56 22.73 -8.55
CA PHE A 11 -22.15 21.33 -8.70
C PHE A 11 -21.76 20.60 -7.40
N TYR A 12 -21.39 21.31 -6.32
CA TYR A 12 -20.88 20.73 -5.07
C TYR A 12 -21.74 20.98 -3.84
N THR A 13 -22.57 22.02 -3.84
CA THR A 13 -23.23 22.44 -2.61
C THR A 13 -24.27 21.43 -2.18
N ARG A 14 -25.02 20.87 -3.15
CA ARG A 14 -26.10 19.93 -2.89
C ARG A 14 -25.63 18.63 -2.20
N PRO A 15 -24.59 17.92 -2.68
CA PRO A 15 -24.06 16.74 -1.98
C PRO A 15 -23.53 17.02 -0.56
N LEU A 16 -23.00 18.21 -0.29
CA LEU A 16 -22.46 18.59 1.02
C LEU A 16 -23.56 18.71 2.10
N PHE A 17 -24.82 18.93 1.71
CA PHE A 17 -25.97 18.97 2.61
C PHE A 17 -26.69 17.62 2.76
N LEU A 18 -26.49 16.69 1.81
CA LEU A 18 -27.26 15.43 1.72
C LEU A 18 -26.66 14.28 2.55
N GLY A 19 -25.59 14.51 3.31
CA GLY A 19 -25.03 13.52 4.24
C GLY A 19 -23.50 13.45 4.25
N PRO A 20 -22.92 12.41 4.88
CA PRO A 20 -21.48 12.29 5.04
C PRO A 20 -20.79 12.05 3.69
N LEU A 21 -20.15 13.09 3.18
CA LEU A 21 -19.26 13.02 2.02
C LEU A 21 -17.84 12.67 2.51
N ARG A 22 -17.15 11.77 1.80
CA ARG A 22 -15.79 11.34 2.16
C ARG A 22 -14.75 12.22 1.46
N ALA A 23 -13.66 12.57 2.15
CA ALA A 23 -12.56 13.35 1.59
C ALA A 23 -12.02 12.75 0.29
N GLY A 24 -11.73 11.44 0.26
CA GLY A 24 -11.25 10.77 -0.95
C GLY A 24 -12.21 10.87 -2.16
N THR A 25 -13.52 10.97 -1.93
CA THR A 25 -14.50 11.23 -2.99
C THR A 25 -14.36 12.64 -3.55
N VAL A 26 -14.16 13.64 -2.69
CA VAL A 26 -13.94 15.03 -3.10
C VAL A 26 -12.61 15.17 -3.85
N GLU A 27 -11.54 14.59 -3.30
CA GLU A 27 -10.19 14.65 -3.90
C GLU A 27 -10.15 13.97 -5.26
N SER A 28 -10.66 12.74 -5.37
CA SER A 28 -10.68 12.01 -6.64
C SER A 28 -11.46 12.73 -7.74
N PHE A 29 -12.55 13.41 -7.38
CA PHE A 29 -13.35 14.19 -8.31
C PHE A 29 -12.62 15.46 -8.79
N ALA A 30 -11.82 16.08 -7.92
CA ALA A 30 -11.04 17.28 -8.23
C ALA A 30 -9.66 17.00 -8.87
N ALA A 31 -9.05 15.83 -8.62
CA ALA A 31 -7.64 15.54 -8.92
C ALA A 31 -7.23 15.77 -10.37
N LYS A 32 -8.10 15.41 -11.34
CA LYS A 32 -7.80 15.49 -12.79
C LYS A 32 -8.36 16.74 -13.47
N ARG A 33 -8.86 17.71 -12.71
CA ARG A 33 -9.48 18.93 -13.24
C ARG A 33 -8.49 20.09 -13.23
N ALA A 34 -8.75 21.14 -14.01
CA ALA A 34 -7.90 22.32 -14.06
C ALA A 34 -7.80 23.02 -12.69
N GLU A 35 -6.73 23.80 -12.49
CA GLU A 35 -6.50 24.53 -11.23
C GLU A 35 -7.67 25.47 -10.88
N GLU A 36 -8.21 26.18 -11.87
CA GLU A 36 -9.39 27.03 -11.70
C GLU A 36 -10.60 26.26 -11.15
N PHE A 37 -10.81 25.03 -11.62
CA PHE A 37 -11.88 24.18 -11.10
C PHE A 37 -11.60 23.81 -9.65
N ARG A 38 -10.38 23.36 -9.33
CA ARG A 38 -10.00 23.01 -7.95
C ARG A 38 -10.15 24.20 -7.00
N GLN A 39 -9.82 25.41 -7.45
CA GLN A 39 -10.00 26.64 -6.69
C GLN A 39 -11.49 26.91 -6.38
N LYS A 40 -12.38 26.78 -7.37
CA LYS A 40 -13.83 26.88 -7.15
C LYS A 40 -14.33 25.83 -6.15
N CYS A 41 -13.78 24.61 -6.17
CA CYS A 41 -14.13 23.58 -5.19
C CYS A 41 -13.77 24.00 -3.77
N ARG A 42 -12.56 24.55 -3.58
CA ARG A 42 -12.12 25.09 -2.28
C ARG A 42 -13.02 26.22 -1.80
N GLU A 43 -13.40 27.14 -2.69
CA GLU A 43 -14.29 28.25 -2.35
C GLU A 43 -15.67 27.77 -1.88
N VAL A 44 -16.24 26.74 -2.53
CA VAL A 44 -17.50 26.14 -2.08
C VAL A 44 -17.34 25.51 -0.70
N LEU A 45 -16.27 24.73 -0.47
CA LEU A 45 -16.02 24.12 0.83
C LEU A 45 -15.87 25.17 1.94
N LEU A 46 -15.09 26.23 1.71
CA LEU A 46 -14.92 27.32 2.67
C LEU A 46 -16.21 28.11 2.93
N ARG A 47 -17.06 28.26 1.91
CA ARG A 47 -18.38 28.88 2.06
C ARG A 47 -19.29 28.03 2.93
N VAL A 48 -19.37 26.73 2.68
CA VAL A 48 -20.21 25.79 3.44
C VAL A 48 -19.68 25.62 4.87
N GLU A 49 -18.36 25.72 5.08
CA GLU A 49 -17.75 25.66 6.42
C GLU A 49 -18.28 26.74 7.36
N LYS A 50 -18.59 27.95 6.86
CA LYS A 50 -19.19 29.01 7.68
C LYS A 50 -20.52 28.58 8.30
N LEU A 51 -21.30 27.77 7.60
CA LEU A 51 -22.60 27.26 8.05
C LEU A 51 -22.47 26.28 9.23
N VAL A 52 -21.30 25.70 9.45
CA VAL A 52 -21.02 24.81 10.60
C VAL A 52 -21.23 25.55 11.92
N SER A 53 -21.05 26.88 11.95
CA SER A 53 -21.15 27.69 13.18
C SER A 53 -22.51 28.34 13.40
N SER A 54 -23.46 28.24 12.46
CA SER A 54 -24.75 28.93 12.52
C SER A 54 -25.92 28.02 12.10
N PRO A 55 -26.72 27.50 13.05
CA PRO A 55 -27.89 26.68 12.75
C PRO A 55 -28.91 27.39 11.86
N ASN A 56 -29.12 28.69 12.12
CA ASN A 56 -30.10 29.49 11.38
C ASN A 56 -29.64 29.68 9.93
N GLU A 57 -28.37 30.04 9.68
CA GLU A 57 -27.87 30.20 8.31
C GLU A 57 -27.89 28.87 7.55
N TRP A 58 -27.60 27.76 8.23
CA TRP A 58 -27.71 26.43 7.65
C TRP A 58 -29.15 26.11 7.23
N GLU A 59 -30.16 26.44 8.06
CA GLU A 59 -31.57 26.16 7.76
C GLU A 59 -32.06 26.95 6.55
N HIS A 60 -31.66 28.23 6.43
CA HIS A 60 -31.96 29.02 5.24
C HIS A 60 -31.28 28.42 4.00
N ALA A 61 -29.98 28.10 4.10
CA ALA A 61 -29.23 27.54 2.98
C ALA A 61 -29.79 26.18 2.52
N ILE A 62 -30.16 25.28 3.43
CA ILE A 62 -30.67 23.97 3.04
C ILE A 62 -32.05 24.08 2.37
N VAL A 63 -32.91 25.00 2.80
CA VAL A 63 -34.18 25.29 2.13
C VAL A 63 -33.92 25.91 0.75
N ASP A 64 -32.99 26.84 0.62
CA ASP A 64 -32.64 27.44 -0.67
C ASP A 64 -32.09 26.42 -1.67
N TYR A 65 -31.24 25.48 -1.21
CA TYR A 65 -30.58 24.50 -2.08
C TYR A 65 -31.40 23.23 -2.33
N LEU A 66 -32.18 22.76 -1.35
CA LEU A 66 -32.93 21.50 -1.43
C LEU A 66 -34.46 21.70 -1.48
N GLY A 67 -34.96 22.91 -1.28
CA GLY A 67 -36.39 23.24 -1.18
C GLY A 67 -37.02 22.84 0.15
N SER A 68 -36.45 21.88 0.87
CA SER A 68 -36.95 21.37 2.15
C SER A 68 -35.86 20.62 2.91
N VAL A 69 -35.91 20.74 4.24
CA VAL A 69 -35.09 19.96 5.19
C VAL A 69 -35.46 18.47 5.19
N LYS A 70 -36.64 18.12 4.66
CA LYS A 70 -37.12 16.74 4.48
C LYS A 70 -37.07 16.38 2.99
N GLN A 71 -36.42 15.27 2.67
CA GLN A 71 -36.36 14.73 1.31
C GLN A 71 -36.83 13.28 1.30
N ASN A 72 -37.36 12.82 0.17
CA ASN A 72 -37.62 11.39 -0.01
C ASN A 72 -36.35 10.70 -0.49
N ASP A 73 -35.97 9.59 0.14
CA ASP A 73 -34.93 8.72 -0.38
C ASP A 73 -35.40 7.94 -1.62
N SER A 74 -34.49 7.17 -2.22
CA SER A 74 -34.77 6.36 -3.41
C SER A 74 -35.87 5.30 -3.19
N ASN A 75 -36.22 5.01 -1.94
CA ASN A 75 -37.24 4.04 -1.56
C ASN A 75 -38.54 4.73 -1.10
N GLY A 76 -38.65 6.05 -1.27
CA GLY A 76 -39.83 6.84 -0.88
C GLY A 76 -39.92 7.15 0.61
N LYS A 77 -38.88 6.83 1.41
CA LYS A 77 -38.86 7.14 2.84
C LYS A 77 -38.42 8.59 3.05
N VAL A 78 -39.16 9.31 3.89
CA VAL A 78 -38.81 10.67 4.28
C VAL A 78 -37.57 10.66 5.19
N VAL A 79 -36.50 11.31 4.73
CA VAL A 79 -35.26 11.55 5.47
C VAL A 79 -35.22 13.02 5.87
N ALA A 80 -35.07 13.28 7.17
CA ALA A 80 -34.88 14.62 7.69
C ALA A 80 -33.38 14.90 7.88
N TYR A 81 -32.88 15.95 7.24
CA TYR A 81 -31.53 16.45 7.48
C TYR A 81 -31.53 17.28 8.77
N THR A 82 -30.59 17.01 9.67
CA THR A 82 -30.49 17.77 10.91
C THR A 82 -29.23 18.62 10.88
N TYR A 83 -29.30 19.81 11.50
CA TYR A 83 -28.13 20.66 11.64
C TYR A 83 -26.98 19.93 12.34
N VAL A 84 -27.26 19.16 13.39
CA VAL A 84 -26.26 18.34 14.09
C VAL A 84 -25.60 17.33 13.15
N GLY A 85 -26.42 16.59 12.37
CA GLY A 85 -25.91 15.62 11.40
C GLY A 85 -25.06 16.26 10.31
N PHE A 86 -25.46 17.44 9.80
CA PHE A 86 -24.66 18.23 8.87
C PHE A 86 -23.35 18.68 9.50
N ARG A 87 -23.41 19.35 10.66
CA ARG A 87 -22.24 19.90 11.36
C ARG A 87 -21.19 18.83 11.60
N ASP A 88 -21.59 17.68 12.13
CA ASP A 88 -20.68 16.59 12.46
C ASP A 88 -20.09 15.95 11.20
N SER A 89 -20.92 15.72 10.18
CA SER A 89 -20.48 15.16 8.88
C SER A 89 -19.51 16.10 8.16
N PHE A 90 -19.83 17.39 8.08
CA PHE A 90 -19.04 18.38 7.37
C PHE A 90 -17.74 18.73 8.12
N SER A 91 -17.79 18.80 9.45
CA SER A 91 -16.58 18.97 10.28
C SER A 91 -15.62 17.80 10.08
N THR A 92 -16.15 16.57 10.00
CA THR A 92 -15.36 15.38 9.68
C THR A 92 -14.72 15.49 8.29
N LEU A 93 -15.51 15.83 7.26
CA LEU A 93 -15.01 16.04 5.90
C LEU A 93 -13.88 17.07 5.83
N MET A 94 -14.06 18.26 6.41
CA MET A 94 -13.06 19.33 6.35
C MET A 94 -11.77 18.96 7.08
N ARG A 95 -11.89 18.24 8.19
CA ARG A 95 -10.75 17.76 8.95
C ARG A 95 -9.97 16.69 8.16
N ASP A 96 -10.67 15.77 7.53
CA ASP A 96 -10.06 14.74 6.67
C ASP A 96 -9.39 15.36 5.43
N LEU A 97 -10.03 16.36 4.78
CA LEU A 97 -9.44 17.11 3.65
C LEU A 97 -8.22 17.94 4.04
N ARG A 98 -8.13 18.35 5.31
CA ARG A 98 -6.94 19.01 5.87
C ARG A 98 -5.87 18.01 6.30
N GLY A 99 -6.12 16.71 6.17
CA GLY A 99 -5.23 15.63 6.58
C GLY A 99 -5.16 15.42 8.09
N LEU A 100 -6.01 16.08 8.89
CA LEU A 100 -5.95 16.03 10.34
C LEU A 100 -6.39 14.64 10.85
N PRO A 101 -5.70 14.05 11.84
CA PRO A 101 -6.01 12.72 12.34
C PRO A 101 -7.38 12.67 13.03
N PRO A 102 -8.03 11.49 13.14
CA PRO A 102 -9.26 11.32 13.89
C PRO A 102 -9.10 11.69 15.38
N SER A 103 -10.14 12.27 15.98
CA SER A 103 -10.18 12.53 17.43
C SER A 103 -10.26 11.22 18.23
N ASP A 104 -10.78 10.17 17.59
CA ASP A 104 -10.79 8.79 18.06
C ASP A 104 -10.32 7.88 16.93
N ASP A 105 -9.07 7.43 17.00
CA ASP A 105 -8.43 6.51 16.06
C ASP A 105 -8.65 5.04 16.44
N ARG A 106 -9.46 4.74 17.48
CA ARG A 106 -9.69 3.36 17.91
C ARG A 106 -10.39 2.55 16.84
N ILE A 107 -10.07 1.26 16.77
CA ILE A 107 -10.75 0.28 15.92
C ILE A 107 -12.24 0.31 16.24
N ASN A 108 -13.09 0.44 15.22
CA ASN A 108 -14.54 0.39 15.39
C ASN A 108 -14.96 -0.90 16.12
N VAL A 109 -15.86 -0.82 17.10
CA VAL A 109 -16.25 -1.98 17.92
C VAL A 109 -16.82 -3.15 17.10
N LYS A 110 -17.65 -2.89 16.09
CA LYS A 110 -18.21 -3.95 15.23
C LYS A 110 -17.11 -4.58 14.40
N TRP A 111 -16.21 -3.75 13.88
CA TRP A 111 -15.05 -4.23 13.14
C TRP A 111 -14.10 -5.06 14.01
N ALA A 112 -13.86 -4.64 15.26
CA ALA A 112 -13.03 -5.39 16.20
C ALA A 112 -13.59 -6.79 16.48
N HIS A 113 -14.91 -6.96 16.64
CA HIS A 113 -15.52 -8.27 16.80
C HIS A 113 -15.29 -9.16 15.56
N HIS A 114 -15.45 -8.58 14.37
CA HIS A 114 -15.18 -9.28 13.13
C HIS A 114 -13.70 -9.65 12.98
N LEU A 115 -12.78 -8.73 13.29
CA LEU A 115 -11.34 -8.94 13.21
C LEU A 115 -10.88 -10.10 14.09
N VAL A 116 -11.31 -10.17 15.35
CA VAL A 116 -10.96 -11.30 16.24
C VAL A 116 -11.33 -12.63 15.61
N LYS A 117 -12.57 -12.77 15.11
CA LYS A 117 -13.02 -14.01 14.46
C LYS A 117 -12.25 -14.31 13.18
N LYS A 118 -12.03 -13.30 12.33
CA LYS A 118 -11.32 -13.43 11.06
C LYS A 118 -9.87 -13.85 11.27
N CYS A 119 -9.15 -13.18 12.17
CA CYS A 119 -7.75 -13.50 12.46
C CYS A 119 -7.60 -14.85 13.17
N ALA A 120 -8.54 -15.21 14.06
CA ALA A 120 -8.56 -16.54 14.67
C ALA A 120 -8.79 -17.62 13.61
N ALA A 121 -9.69 -17.41 12.64
CA ALA A 121 -9.88 -18.35 11.53
C ALA A 121 -8.60 -18.53 10.69
N LYS A 122 -7.86 -17.45 10.41
CA LYS A 122 -6.56 -17.53 9.70
C LYS A 122 -5.55 -18.43 10.40
N TYR A 123 -5.49 -18.37 11.73
CA TYR A 123 -4.58 -19.19 12.53
C TYR A 123 -5.10 -20.62 12.78
N TYR A 124 -6.31 -20.78 13.32
CA TYR A 124 -6.84 -22.08 13.74
C TYR A 124 -7.31 -22.92 12.55
N CYS A 125 -7.93 -22.32 11.54
CA CYS A 125 -8.55 -23.03 10.42
C CYS A 125 -7.68 -23.01 9.17
N GLU A 126 -7.28 -21.83 8.69
CA GLU A 126 -6.59 -21.68 7.40
C GLU A 126 -5.09 -22.00 7.46
N LYS A 127 -4.49 -21.95 8.66
CA LYS A 127 -3.04 -22.17 8.89
C LYS A 127 -2.15 -21.23 8.08
N THR A 128 -2.67 -20.06 7.72
CA THR A 128 -1.92 -19.03 6.96
C THR A 128 -1.18 -18.06 7.86
N TRP A 129 -1.53 -18.01 9.15
CA TRP A 129 -0.93 -17.13 10.16
C TRP A 129 -0.19 -17.91 11.22
N LYS A 130 0.85 -17.30 11.79
CA LYS A 130 1.47 -17.76 13.04
C LYS A 130 0.68 -17.22 14.24
N ILE A 131 0.93 -17.79 15.42
CA ILE A 131 0.18 -17.42 16.63
C ILE A 131 0.45 -15.97 17.04
N GLU A 132 1.66 -15.46 16.76
CA GLU A 132 2.10 -14.12 17.03
C GLU A 132 1.24 -13.09 16.29
N ASN A 133 0.92 -13.32 15.01
CA ASN A 133 0.04 -12.43 14.24
C ASN A 133 -1.35 -12.33 14.89
N LEU A 134 -1.91 -13.46 15.33
CA LEU A 134 -3.19 -13.47 16.06
C LEU A 134 -3.09 -12.71 17.38
N HIS A 135 -2.01 -12.95 18.14
CA HIS A 135 -1.81 -12.34 19.43
C HIS A 135 -1.65 -10.81 19.35
N GLU A 136 -0.96 -10.29 18.34
CA GLU A 136 -0.80 -8.86 18.11
C GLU A 136 -2.14 -8.17 17.82
N VAL A 137 -2.98 -8.78 16.99
CA VAL A 137 -4.32 -8.22 16.70
C VAL A 137 -5.18 -8.23 17.96
N ILE A 138 -5.19 -9.33 18.73
CA ILE A 138 -5.94 -9.40 19.99
C ILE A 138 -5.41 -8.38 20.99
N TRP A 139 -4.09 -8.25 21.15
CA TRP A 139 -3.47 -7.25 22.01
C TRP A 139 -3.92 -5.84 21.62
N THR A 140 -3.80 -5.49 20.34
CA THR A 140 -4.17 -4.18 19.80
C THR A 140 -5.63 -3.85 20.11
N ILE A 141 -6.53 -4.83 19.93
CA ILE A 141 -7.95 -4.66 20.23
C ILE A 141 -8.19 -4.49 21.73
N LEU A 142 -7.60 -5.33 22.58
CA LEU A 142 -7.84 -5.30 24.02
C LEU A 142 -7.18 -4.10 24.71
N ALA A 143 -6.05 -3.60 24.18
CA ALA A 143 -5.44 -2.35 24.62
C ALA A 143 -6.37 -1.15 24.38
N GLN A 144 -7.10 -1.14 23.26
CA GLN A 144 -8.04 -0.07 22.94
C GLN A 144 -9.44 -0.29 23.56
N ARG A 145 -9.83 -1.54 23.77
CA ARG A 145 -11.17 -1.95 24.23
C ARG A 145 -11.11 -3.10 25.23
N PRO A 146 -10.73 -2.84 26.51
CA PRO A 146 -10.63 -3.88 27.53
C PRO A 146 -11.94 -4.64 27.76
N SER A 147 -13.10 -4.01 27.53
CA SER A 147 -14.43 -4.62 27.66
C SER A 147 -14.67 -5.80 26.71
N MET A 148 -13.91 -5.90 25.61
CA MET A 148 -14.01 -7.01 24.65
C MET A 148 -13.37 -8.31 25.15
N ARG A 149 -12.69 -8.32 26.30
CA ARG A 149 -12.00 -9.50 26.84
C ARG A 149 -12.90 -10.72 26.96
N LYS A 150 -14.12 -10.55 27.48
CA LYS A 150 -15.08 -11.66 27.63
C LYS A 150 -15.39 -12.31 26.28
N PHE A 151 -15.55 -11.48 25.24
CA PHE A 151 -15.81 -11.96 23.88
C PHE A 151 -14.59 -12.73 23.33
N VAL A 152 -13.38 -12.19 23.44
CA VAL A 152 -12.15 -12.88 23.01
C VAL A 152 -12.02 -14.26 23.68
N VAL A 153 -12.15 -14.31 24.99
CA VAL A 153 -12.06 -15.57 25.77
C VAL A 153 -13.12 -16.58 25.32
N GLN A 154 -14.34 -16.13 25.08
CA GLN A 154 -15.42 -17.00 24.59
C GLN A 154 -15.15 -17.50 23.17
N THR A 155 -14.72 -16.63 22.26
CA THR A 155 -14.42 -16.99 20.88
C THR A 155 -13.27 -18.00 20.80
N LEU A 156 -12.16 -17.77 21.50
CA LEU A 156 -11.04 -18.72 21.50
C LEU A 156 -11.44 -20.05 22.14
N GLY A 157 -12.07 -20.01 23.32
CA GLY A 157 -12.37 -21.22 24.09
C GLY A 157 -13.50 -22.07 23.52
N LYS A 158 -14.58 -21.44 23.01
CA LYS A 158 -15.76 -22.15 22.50
C LYS A 158 -15.74 -22.31 20.99
N ASP A 159 -15.56 -21.22 20.25
CA ASP A 159 -15.70 -21.24 18.80
C ASP A 159 -14.49 -21.95 18.14
N PHE A 160 -13.28 -21.69 18.65
CA PHE A 160 -12.03 -22.27 18.13
C PHE A 160 -11.43 -23.40 19.00
N LYS A 161 -12.11 -23.77 20.10
CA LYS A 161 -11.74 -24.89 20.99
C LYS A 161 -10.32 -24.79 21.58
N ASP A 162 -9.83 -23.58 21.86
CA ASP A 162 -8.55 -23.34 22.54
C ASP A 162 -8.76 -22.82 23.97
N PRO A 163 -8.91 -23.72 24.97
CA PRO A 163 -9.05 -23.32 26.36
C PRO A 163 -7.77 -22.68 26.92
N GLN A 164 -6.59 -23.05 26.40
CA GLN A 164 -5.32 -22.54 26.90
C GLN A 164 -5.10 -21.08 26.47
N GLY A 165 -5.30 -20.77 25.18
CA GLY A 165 -5.25 -19.40 24.69
C GLY A 165 -6.35 -18.52 25.30
N ALA A 166 -7.55 -19.10 25.53
CA ALA A 166 -8.62 -18.40 26.24
C ALA A 166 -8.23 -18.05 27.69
N GLU A 167 -7.59 -18.95 28.43
CA GLU A 167 -7.11 -18.66 29.78
C GLU A 167 -5.98 -17.62 29.78
N MET A 168 -5.03 -17.74 28.85
CA MET A 168 -3.96 -16.76 28.67
C MET A 168 -4.52 -15.34 28.51
N TRP A 169 -5.49 -15.14 27.61
CA TRP A 169 -6.14 -13.84 27.40
C TRP A 169 -7.10 -13.43 28.52
N ARG A 170 -7.57 -14.37 29.35
CA ARG A 170 -8.35 -14.06 30.55
C ARG A 170 -7.48 -13.35 31.60
N VAL A 171 -6.28 -13.87 31.83
CA VAL A 171 -5.36 -13.37 32.87
C VAL A 171 -4.40 -12.29 32.39
N CYS A 172 -4.22 -12.15 31.07
CA CYS A 172 -3.28 -11.19 30.47
C CYS A 172 -3.58 -9.74 30.89
N LYS A 173 -2.66 -9.12 31.63
CA LYS A 173 -2.75 -7.69 32.00
C LYS A 173 -2.13 -6.84 30.89
N ILE A 174 -2.94 -5.93 30.35
CA ILE A 174 -2.51 -4.98 29.31
C ILE A 174 -2.47 -3.59 29.96
N PRO A 175 -1.30 -2.93 29.99
CA PRO A 175 -1.19 -1.55 30.48
C PRO A 175 -2.05 -0.57 29.67
N ALA A 176 -2.50 0.52 30.30
CA ALA A 176 -3.38 1.51 29.66
C ALA A 176 -2.70 2.26 28.50
N ASP A 177 -1.37 2.34 28.50
CA ASP A 177 -0.50 2.98 27.51
C ASP A 177 0.08 2.01 26.47
N ALA A 178 -0.19 0.71 26.59
CA ALA A 178 0.41 -0.34 25.76
C ALA A 178 -0.22 -0.51 24.36
N ARG A 179 -0.79 0.57 23.79
CA ARG A 179 -1.46 0.50 22.48
C ARG A 179 -0.49 0.12 21.36
N LYS A 180 0.70 0.73 21.38
CA LYS A 180 1.78 0.46 20.42
C LYS A 180 2.89 -0.38 21.04
N HIS A 181 3.09 -0.28 22.35
CA HIS A 181 4.19 -0.95 23.01
C HIS A 181 3.75 -2.33 23.53
N MET A 182 4.27 -3.39 22.90
CA MET A 182 4.11 -4.76 23.39
C MET A 182 5.40 -5.16 24.08
N ALA A 183 5.30 -5.59 25.35
CA ALA A 183 6.45 -6.08 26.09
C ALA A 183 7.03 -7.31 25.38
N HIS A 184 8.30 -7.23 25.01
CA HIS A 184 9.03 -8.32 24.38
C HIS A 184 9.19 -9.46 25.39
N LYS A 185 8.39 -10.52 25.25
CA LYS A 185 8.41 -11.67 26.18
C LYS A 185 8.99 -12.95 25.57
N SER A 186 9.25 -12.96 24.27
CA SER A 186 9.82 -14.11 23.56
C SER A 186 11.35 -14.03 23.55
N LYS A 187 11.99 -15.19 23.73
CA LYS A 187 13.31 -15.49 23.15
C LYS A 187 13.10 -15.65 21.63
N GLU A 188 12.76 -14.59 20.93
CA GLU A 188 12.80 -14.64 19.46
C GLU A 188 14.26 -14.85 19.07
N GLU A 189 14.52 -15.90 18.29
CA GLU A 189 15.83 -16.09 17.67
C GLU A 189 16.07 -14.89 16.77
N HIS A 190 17.21 -14.23 16.98
CA HIS A 190 17.58 -13.12 16.12
C HIS A 190 17.82 -13.66 14.71
N LEU A 191 16.89 -13.36 13.81
CA LEU A 191 16.93 -13.87 12.45
C LEU A 191 17.70 -12.88 11.59
N ASP A 192 18.82 -13.29 11.00
CA ASP A 192 19.46 -12.49 9.96
C ASP A 192 18.56 -12.53 8.71
N PRO A 193 18.02 -11.40 8.24
CA PRO A 193 17.11 -11.37 7.08
C PRO A 193 17.80 -11.75 5.75
N ARG A 194 19.13 -11.92 5.76
CA ARG A 194 19.92 -12.45 4.64
C ARG A 194 20.01 -13.97 4.67
N THR A 195 19.53 -14.62 5.73
CA THR A 195 19.44 -16.08 5.82
C THR A 195 18.52 -16.59 4.70
N PRO A 196 18.92 -17.62 3.94
CA PRO A 196 18.05 -18.20 2.92
C PRO A 196 16.70 -18.66 3.49
N ASN A 197 15.61 -18.26 2.84
CA ASN A 197 14.23 -18.59 3.21
C ASN A 197 13.50 -19.33 2.08
N PRO A 198 13.93 -20.54 1.67
CA PRO A 198 13.26 -21.29 0.61
C PRO A 198 11.80 -21.64 1.00
N PRO A 199 10.83 -21.61 0.06
CA PRO A 199 10.99 -21.39 -1.38
C PRO A 199 11.01 -19.91 -1.81
N TYR A 200 10.98 -18.97 -0.86
CA TYR A 200 10.84 -17.55 -1.12
C TYR A 200 12.17 -16.86 -1.49
N LEU A 201 12.05 -15.66 -2.05
CA LEU A 201 13.17 -14.77 -2.29
C LEU A 201 13.81 -14.35 -0.96
N SER A 202 15.14 -14.23 -0.94
CA SER A 202 15.91 -13.80 0.23
C SER A 202 16.80 -12.63 -0.14
N ILE A 203 17.17 -11.81 0.85
CA ILE A 203 18.10 -10.70 0.63
C ILE A 203 19.48 -11.29 0.30
N PRO A 204 20.16 -10.85 -0.78
CA PRO A 204 21.49 -11.36 -1.11
C PRO A 204 22.50 -11.12 0.02
N GLU A 205 23.40 -12.08 0.25
CA GLU A 205 24.47 -11.98 1.27
C GLU A 205 25.40 -10.77 1.06
N SER A 206 25.51 -10.30 -0.19
CA SER A 206 26.29 -9.11 -0.56
C SER A 206 25.70 -7.80 -0.02
N VAL A 207 24.43 -7.80 0.39
CA VAL A 207 23.79 -6.64 1.02
C VAL A 207 24.27 -6.51 2.46
N LYS A 208 24.64 -5.28 2.85
CA LYS A 208 25.01 -4.96 4.22
C LYS A 208 23.85 -5.25 5.18
N PRO A 209 24.11 -5.51 6.47
CA PRO A 209 23.04 -5.61 7.47
C PRO A 209 22.09 -4.41 7.39
N ILE A 210 20.79 -4.66 7.56
CA ILE A 210 19.75 -3.64 7.44
C ILE A 210 19.98 -2.54 8.48
N GLU A 211 20.04 -1.28 8.02
CA GLU A 211 20.22 -0.13 8.90
C GLU A 211 18.86 0.40 9.38
N PHE A 212 18.62 0.32 10.69
CA PHE A 212 17.39 0.84 11.30
C PHE A 212 17.56 2.31 11.72
N VAL A 213 16.74 3.19 11.14
CA VAL A 213 16.84 4.65 11.25
C VAL A 213 15.72 5.18 12.16
N ARG A 214 16.03 5.34 13.45
CA ARG A 214 15.11 5.86 14.49
C ARG A 214 15.45 7.25 15.01
N HIS A 215 16.61 7.80 14.62
CA HIS A 215 17.10 9.06 15.15
C HIS A 215 17.43 10.05 14.03
N PRO A 216 17.20 11.37 14.19
CA PRO A 216 17.52 12.38 13.19
C PRO A 216 18.96 12.33 12.65
N SER A 217 19.93 11.99 13.50
CA SER A 217 21.33 11.85 13.07
C SER A 217 21.54 10.69 12.10
N HIS A 218 20.83 9.56 12.28
CA HIS A 218 20.86 8.43 11.34
C HIS A 218 20.22 8.85 10.02
N LEU A 219 19.07 9.55 10.07
CA LEU A 219 18.41 10.03 8.85
C LEU A 219 19.28 11.00 8.05
N LYS A 220 20.01 11.89 8.74
CA LYS A 220 21.00 12.77 8.11
C LYS A 220 22.12 11.99 7.43
N ARG A 221 22.63 10.92 8.06
CA ARG A 221 23.64 10.04 7.46
C ARG A 221 23.11 9.37 6.19
N VAL A 222 21.87 8.86 6.22
CA VAL A 222 21.22 8.29 5.02
C VAL A 222 21.08 9.35 3.92
N ALA A 223 20.65 10.56 4.26
CA ALA A 223 20.52 11.65 3.30
C ALA A 223 21.86 11.97 2.60
N ASN A 224 22.96 12.07 3.37
CA ASN A 224 24.29 12.30 2.81
C ASN A 224 24.73 11.14 1.91
N LEU A 225 24.49 9.89 2.34
CA LEU A 225 24.81 8.71 1.54
C LEU A 225 24.05 8.70 0.21
N LEU A 226 22.77 9.07 0.22
CA LEU A 226 21.97 9.19 -1.00
C LEU A 226 22.46 10.34 -1.90
N GLU A 227 22.94 11.44 -1.33
CA GLU A 227 23.57 12.53 -2.07
C GLU A 227 24.88 12.10 -2.73
N ASP A 228 25.71 11.32 -2.05
CA ASP A 228 26.95 10.73 -2.60
C ASP A 228 26.64 9.65 -3.65
N TYR A 229 25.58 8.87 -3.43
CA TYR A 229 25.14 7.81 -4.34
C TYR A 229 24.64 8.39 -5.67
N ALA A 230 24.04 9.58 -5.62
CA ALA A 230 23.47 10.31 -6.75
C ALA A 230 24.48 10.82 -7.81
N ASN A 231 25.71 10.28 -7.86
CA ASN A 231 26.69 10.56 -8.91
C ASN A 231 26.09 10.21 -10.29
N ASP A 232 26.27 11.11 -11.27
CA ASP A 232 25.46 11.25 -12.49
C ASP A 232 24.99 9.93 -13.15
N SER A 233 23.74 9.96 -13.65
CA SER A 233 22.93 8.88 -14.28
C SER A 233 21.70 8.43 -13.47
N TYR A 234 21.09 9.32 -12.69
CA TYR A 234 19.78 9.08 -12.02
C TYR A 234 19.67 7.70 -11.36
N PRO A 235 20.59 7.34 -10.45
CA PRO A 235 20.66 5.97 -9.97
C PRO A 235 19.36 5.55 -9.25
N PRO A 236 19.00 4.26 -9.33
CA PRO A 236 17.76 3.75 -8.79
C PRO A 236 17.79 3.62 -7.26
N VAL A 237 16.67 4.01 -6.63
CA VAL A 237 16.40 3.79 -5.21
C VAL A 237 15.05 3.08 -5.11
N GLY A 238 15.04 1.88 -4.54
CA GLY A 238 13.82 1.18 -4.17
C GLY A 238 13.15 1.89 -2.99
N VAL A 239 11.84 2.11 -3.07
CA VAL A 239 11.04 2.77 -2.04
C VAL A 239 9.76 2.00 -1.79
N ASP A 240 9.46 1.73 -0.53
CA ASP A 240 8.25 1.05 -0.08
C ASP A 240 7.85 1.54 1.32
N ALA A 241 6.58 1.42 1.72
CA ALA A 241 6.12 1.84 3.04
C ALA A 241 5.20 0.81 3.70
N GLU A 242 5.22 0.75 5.03
CA GLU A 242 4.39 -0.18 5.80
C GLU A 242 3.47 0.54 6.80
N TRP A 243 2.25 0.04 6.92
CA TRP A 243 1.19 0.58 7.76
C TRP A 243 0.24 -0.49 8.27
N SER A 244 -0.30 -0.29 9.47
CA SER A 244 -1.29 -1.21 10.05
C SER A 244 -2.64 -1.11 9.32
N SER A 245 -3.13 -2.23 8.79
CA SER A 245 -4.46 -2.31 8.15
C SER A 245 -5.63 -2.42 9.14
N TYR A 246 -5.33 -2.51 10.44
CA TYR A 246 -6.31 -2.74 11.50
C TYR A 246 -6.88 -1.48 12.11
N VAL A 247 -6.28 -0.32 11.83
CA VAL A 247 -6.66 0.97 12.42
C VAL A 247 -7.66 1.74 11.56
N SER A 248 -8.47 2.56 12.21
CA SER A 248 -9.48 3.39 11.55
C SER A 248 -8.85 4.50 10.70
N TYR A 249 -7.68 4.97 11.11
CA TYR A 249 -6.86 5.93 10.38
C TYR A 249 -5.50 5.30 10.11
N SER A 250 -5.34 4.84 8.87
CA SER A 250 -4.10 4.25 8.40
C SER A 250 -3.12 5.34 7.99
N LYS A 251 -1.88 5.19 8.41
CA LYS A 251 -0.75 6.02 8.00
C LYS A 251 0.53 5.18 7.98
N ALA A 252 1.48 5.57 7.15
CA ALA A 252 2.80 4.94 7.13
C ALA A 252 3.46 5.08 8.51
N THR A 253 4.06 3.98 8.96
CA THR A 253 4.82 3.91 10.22
C THR A 253 6.28 3.54 9.95
N ILE A 254 6.52 2.90 8.81
CA ILE A 254 7.84 2.54 8.32
C ILE A 254 7.95 3.02 6.87
N LEU A 255 9.12 3.55 6.52
CA LEU A 255 9.55 3.80 5.14
C LEU A 255 10.81 2.97 4.89
N GLN A 256 10.79 2.17 3.84
CA GLN A 256 11.91 1.34 3.43
C GLN A 256 12.61 1.98 2.23
N LEU A 257 13.93 2.03 2.26
CA LEU A 257 14.77 2.48 1.14
C LEU A 257 15.80 1.42 0.81
N ALA A 258 15.97 1.12 -0.48
CA ALA A 258 16.97 0.18 -0.95
C ALA A 258 17.84 0.79 -2.04
N ILE A 259 19.16 0.70 -1.86
CA ILE A 259 20.19 0.90 -2.88
C ILE A 259 20.94 -0.44 -3.08
N PRO A 260 21.75 -0.63 -4.13
CA PRO A 260 22.22 -1.97 -4.55
C PRO A 260 22.83 -2.86 -3.46
N CYS A 261 23.53 -2.29 -2.47
CA CYS A 261 24.16 -3.06 -1.39
C CYS A 261 23.76 -2.60 0.03
N HIS A 262 22.69 -1.81 0.17
CA HIS A 262 22.28 -1.28 1.48
C HIS A 262 20.77 -1.03 1.55
N ILE A 263 20.17 -1.44 2.66
CA ILE A 263 18.74 -1.26 2.94
C ILE A 263 18.59 -0.46 4.23
N PHE A 264 17.68 0.50 4.22
CA PHE A 264 17.34 1.35 5.35
C PHE A 264 15.88 1.14 5.72
N ILE A 265 15.61 0.92 7.00
CA ILE A 265 14.25 0.92 7.56
C ILE A 265 14.11 2.17 8.42
N ILE A 266 13.35 3.15 7.93
CA ILE A 266 13.12 4.42 8.59
C ILE A 266 11.85 4.33 9.41
N ASP A 267 11.99 4.53 10.72
CA ASP A 267 10.86 4.59 11.64
C ASP A 267 10.22 5.98 11.58
N VAL A 268 9.12 6.07 10.83
CA VAL A 268 8.41 7.32 10.58
C VAL A 268 7.77 7.86 11.87
N ASP A 269 7.44 6.97 12.82
CA ASP A 269 6.82 7.36 14.10
C ASP A 269 7.84 7.92 15.11
N GLU A 270 9.11 7.52 15.03
CA GLU A 270 10.17 7.94 15.97
C GLU A 270 10.87 9.25 15.54
N ILE A 271 10.66 9.70 14.29
CA ILE A 271 11.29 10.91 13.75
C ILE A 271 10.25 12.03 13.63
N LYS A 272 10.61 13.23 14.10
CA LYS A 272 9.72 14.38 14.06
C LYS A 272 9.32 14.76 12.61
N PRO A 273 8.05 15.15 12.37
CA PRO A 273 7.56 15.47 11.03
C PRO A 273 8.36 16.55 10.29
N ASP A 274 8.82 17.60 10.96
CA ASP A 274 9.61 18.69 10.37
C ASP A 274 10.95 18.19 9.79
N ILE A 275 11.57 17.23 10.46
CA ILE A 275 12.80 16.59 10.02
C ILE A 275 12.52 15.68 8.81
N LEU A 276 11.42 14.94 8.85
CA LEU A 276 10.99 14.08 7.75
C LEU A 276 10.64 14.88 6.49
N VAL A 277 9.98 16.04 6.63
CA VAL A 277 9.68 16.95 5.49
C VAL A 277 10.97 17.31 4.76
N ASN A 278 12.00 17.76 5.49
CA ASN A 278 13.29 18.11 4.89
C ASN A 278 13.95 16.93 4.15
N PHE A 279 13.83 15.73 4.71
CA PHE A 279 14.34 14.51 4.07
C PHE A 279 13.53 14.14 2.81
N PHE A 280 12.20 14.24 2.87
CA PHE A 280 11.31 13.91 1.76
C PHE A 280 11.44 14.90 0.61
N GLU A 281 11.67 16.18 0.86
CA GLU A 281 11.99 17.15 -0.19
C GLU A 281 13.25 16.72 -0.97
N LYS A 282 14.31 16.27 -0.28
CA LYS A 282 15.52 15.74 -0.93
C LYS A 282 15.25 14.46 -1.73
N LEU A 283 14.52 13.51 -1.13
CA LEU A 283 14.26 12.20 -1.71
C LEU A 283 13.30 12.26 -2.92
N PHE A 284 12.15 12.91 -2.75
CA PHE A 284 11.05 12.87 -3.72
C PHE A 284 11.06 14.00 -4.73
N VAL A 285 11.54 15.21 -4.37
CA VAL A 285 11.58 16.36 -5.29
C VAL A 285 12.94 16.50 -5.95
N GLY A 286 14.01 16.08 -5.29
CA GLY A 286 15.35 16.03 -5.86
C GLY A 286 15.38 15.26 -7.19
N TRP A 287 15.96 15.88 -8.23
CA TRP A 287 16.03 15.28 -9.56
C TRP A 287 17.11 14.20 -9.67
N LYS A 288 17.99 14.05 -8.69
CA LYS A 288 19.18 13.19 -8.84
C LYS A 288 18.91 11.68 -8.71
N LEU A 289 17.75 11.27 -8.19
CA LEU A 289 17.45 9.86 -7.92
C LEU A 289 16.24 9.40 -8.72
N LEU A 290 16.33 8.17 -9.26
CA LEU A 290 15.20 7.46 -9.84
C LEU A 290 14.54 6.59 -8.77
N LYS A 291 13.32 6.91 -8.36
CA LYS A 291 12.61 6.16 -7.33
C LYS A 291 11.80 5.04 -7.97
N ILE A 292 11.96 3.82 -7.48
CA ILE A 292 11.26 2.64 -7.98
C ILE A 292 10.41 2.06 -6.86
N GLY A 293 9.13 1.82 -7.14
CA GLY A 293 8.22 1.17 -6.19
C GLY A 293 7.13 0.36 -6.89
N TYR A 294 6.24 -0.27 -6.11
CA TYR A 294 5.13 -1.07 -6.62
C TYR A 294 3.81 -0.59 -6.03
N GLN A 295 2.81 -0.27 -6.86
CA GLN A 295 1.54 0.34 -6.39
C GLN A 295 1.73 1.63 -5.58
N PHE A 296 2.81 2.37 -5.89
CA PHE A 296 3.29 3.55 -5.19
C PHE A 296 2.29 4.67 -4.85
N ASP A 297 1.15 4.72 -5.54
CA ASP A 297 0.10 5.70 -5.24
C ASP A 297 -0.44 5.51 -3.80
N GLU A 298 -0.54 4.25 -3.33
CA GLU A 298 -0.99 3.93 -1.96
C GLU A 298 0.07 4.31 -0.93
N ASP A 299 1.35 4.00 -1.17
CA ASP A 299 2.47 4.42 -0.29
C ASP A 299 2.46 5.93 -0.05
N LEU A 300 2.31 6.71 -1.13
CA LEU A 300 2.25 8.16 -1.03
C LEU A 300 1.03 8.64 -0.24
N ILE A 301 -0.14 7.98 -0.34
CA ILE A 301 -1.29 8.30 0.50
C ILE A 301 -0.94 8.09 1.97
N GLN A 302 -0.35 6.95 2.31
CA GLN A 302 -0.03 6.58 3.69
C GLN A 302 1.08 7.45 4.28
N LEU A 303 2.08 7.81 3.48
CA LEU A 303 3.14 8.74 3.85
C LEU A 303 2.60 10.16 4.06
N ARG A 304 1.65 10.63 3.25
CA ARG A 304 1.00 11.94 3.45
C ARG A 304 0.18 11.99 4.74
N SER A 305 -0.50 10.89 5.07
CA SER A 305 -1.18 10.75 6.37
C SER A 305 -0.18 10.80 7.54
N ALA A 306 1.03 10.28 7.36
CA ALA A 306 2.06 10.26 8.39
C ALA A 306 2.79 11.60 8.55
N VAL A 307 3.13 12.26 7.44
CA VAL A 307 3.89 13.52 7.40
C VAL A 307 3.05 14.58 6.69
N GLN A 308 2.11 15.14 7.46
CA GLN A 308 1.20 16.18 6.99
C GLN A 308 1.99 17.42 6.56
N HIS A 309 1.46 18.15 5.57
CA HIS A 309 2.08 19.36 5.00
C HIS A 309 3.40 19.14 4.24
N CYS A 310 3.75 17.91 3.88
CA CYS A 310 4.90 17.64 3.02
C CYS A 310 4.54 17.75 1.53
N SER A 311 4.83 18.89 0.89
CA SER A 311 4.60 19.12 -0.54
C SER A 311 5.26 18.08 -1.45
N ALA A 312 6.45 17.60 -1.07
CA ALA A 312 7.20 16.59 -1.80
C ALA A 312 6.40 15.31 -2.14
N LEU A 313 5.45 14.93 -1.28
CA LEU A 313 4.67 13.70 -1.43
C LEU A 313 3.45 13.85 -2.37
N TYR A 314 3.14 15.07 -2.81
CA TYR A 314 2.05 15.32 -3.76
C TYR A 314 2.55 15.31 -5.20
N HIS A 315 3.79 15.77 -5.43
CA HIS A 315 4.38 15.91 -6.76
C HIS A 315 5.80 15.33 -6.79
N PRO A 316 5.98 14.02 -6.50
CA PRO A 316 7.29 13.41 -6.57
C PRO A 316 7.81 13.42 -8.01
N LYS A 317 9.11 13.67 -8.19
CA LYS A 317 9.80 13.63 -9.48
C LYS A 317 10.49 12.30 -9.67
N ASN A 318 10.74 11.89 -10.92
CA ASN A 318 11.53 10.71 -11.28
C ASN A 318 11.09 9.43 -10.54
N LEU A 319 9.79 9.14 -10.62
CA LEU A 319 9.17 7.99 -9.98
C LEU A 319 8.71 6.98 -11.03
N ILE A 320 9.11 5.72 -10.88
CA ILE A 320 8.62 4.60 -11.68
C ILE A 320 7.86 3.63 -10.78
N CYS A 321 6.60 3.35 -11.16
CA CYS A 321 5.85 2.24 -10.60
C CYS A 321 6.06 1.00 -11.48
N ILE A 322 6.73 -0.02 -10.96
CA ILE A 322 7.05 -1.25 -11.69
C ILE A 322 5.78 -1.89 -12.26
N GLY A 323 4.69 -1.94 -11.49
CA GLY A 323 3.42 -2.50 -11.95
C GLY A 323 2.82 -1.74 -13.14
N LYS A 324 3.00 -0.42 -13.24
CA LYS A 324 2.58 0.38 -14.40
C LYS A 324 3.51 0.12 -15.60
N LEU A 325 4.82 0.08 -15.35
CA LEU A 325 5.83 -0.21 -16.38
C LEU A 325 5.60 -1.58 -17.03
N VAL A 326 5.41 -2.64 -16.24
CA VAL A 326 5.14 -3.99 -16.74
C VAL A 326 3.87 -4.01 -17.58
N LYS A 327 2.80 -3.36 -17.14
CA LYS A 327 1.56 -3.24 -17.93
C LYS A 327 1.80 -2.55 -19.28
N SER A 328 2.55 -1.46 -19.29
CA SER A 328 2.93 -0.76 -20.53
C SER A 328 3.78 -1.63 -21.46
N LEU A 329 4.79 -2.33 -20.92
CA LEU A 329 5.64 -3.23 -21.70
C LEU A 329 4.85 -4.38 -22.32
N MET A 330 3.95 -5.00 -21.56
CA MET A 330 3.07 -6.07 -22.07
C MET A 330 2.16 -5.56 -23.19
N LYS A 331 1.63 -4.34 -23.05
CA LYS A 331 0.78 -3.73 -24.08
C LYS A 331 1.57 -3.47 -25.37
N GLU A 332 2.74 -2.84 -25.26
CA GLU A 332 3.59 -2.54 -26.44
C GLU A 332 4.08 -3.82 -27.13
N SER A 333 4.43 -4.86 -26.39
CA SER A 333 4.84 -6.15 -26.99
C SER A 333 3.70 -6.85 -27.72
N ALA A 334 2.46 -6.71 -27.27
CA ALA A 334 1.31 -7.22 -28.00
C ALA A 334 1.07 -6.47 -29.34
N GLU A 335 1.44 -5.19 -29.40
CA GLU A 335 1.34 -4.36 -30.61
C GLU A 335 2.54 -4.56 -31.56
N ARG A 336 3.66 -5.10 -31.06
CA ARG A 336 4.92 -5.29 -31.79
C ARG A 336 5.41 -6.74 -31.72
N PRO A 337 4.98 -7.60 -32.64
CA PRO A 337 5.35 -9.02 -32.65
C PRO A 337 6.85 -9.28 -32.78
N ASP A 338 7.61 -8.30 -33.28
CA ASP A 338 9.08 -8.30 -33.38
C ASP A 338 9.78 -8.08 -32.04
N VAL A 339 9.08 -7.52 -31.04
CA VAL A 339 9.61 -7.30 -29.69
C VAL A 339 9.26 -8.50 -28.82
N ASN A 340 10.18 -9.45 -28.74
CA ASN A 340 10.06 -10.60 -27.86
C ASN A 340 10.48 -10.23 -26.43
N LEU A 341 9.57 -10.43 -25.46
CA LEU A 341 9.83 -10.26 -24.03
C LEU A 341 10.23 -11.58 -23.33
N ASP A 342 10.40 -12.67 -24.09
CA ASP A 342 10.96 -13.93 -23.60
C ASP A 342 12.34 -13.67 -22.98
N GLY A 343 12.53 -14.15 -21.76
CA GLY A 343 13.76 -13.93 -20.98
C GLY A 343 13.75 -12.68 -20.10
N VAL A 344 12.87 -11.69 -20.35
CA VAL A 344 12.60 -10.60 -19.38
C VAL A 344 11.72 -11.11 -18.25
N PHE A 345 10.71 -11.90 -18.63
CA PHE A 345 9.87 -12.65 -17.71
C PHE A 345 10.28 -14.12 -17.90
N TYR A 346 10.86 -14.73 -16.87
CA TYR A 346 11.35 -16.10 -16.80
C TYR A 346 10.26 -17.13 -17.18
N LEU A 347 10.25 -17.61 -18.43
CA LEU A 347 9.36 -18.68 -18.90
C LEU A 347 9.96 -20.03 -18.52
N GLY A 348 10.11 -20.27 -17.21
CA GLY A 348 10.39 -21.62 -16.73
C GLY A 348 9.11 -22.43 -16.87
N LYS A 349 8.93 -23.15 -17.98
CA LYS A 349 7.95 -24.24 -18.05
C LYS A 349 8.28 -25.22 -16.93
N VAL A 350 7.51 -25.19 -15.84
CA VAL A 350 7.45 -26.32 -14.91
C VAL A 350 6.74 -27.43 -15.68
N GLN A 351 7.50 -28.27 -16.38
CA GLN A 351 7.03 -29.62 -16.66
C GLN A 351 6.78 -30.26 -15.30
N ARG A 352 5.50 -30.34 -14.90
CA ARG A 352 5.09 -31.38 -13.96
C ARG A 352 5.42 -32.69 -14.65
N SER A 353 6.51 -33.33 -14.26
CA SER A 353 6.76 -34.72 -14.60
C SER A 353 5.59 -35.53 -14.07
N GLU A 354 4.77 -36.06 -14.96
CA GLU A 354 3.87 -37.14 -14.65
C GLU A 354 4.71 -38.29 -14.11
N GLU A 355 4.50 -38.62 -12.84
CA GLU A 355 4.91 -39.90 -12.28
C GLU A 355 4.17 -40.99 -13.05
N CYS A 356 4.91 -41.71 -13.90
CA CYS A 356 4.49 -43.03 -14.36
C CYS A 356 5.38 -44.05 -13.65
N THR A 357 4.81 -44.66 -12.61
CA THR A 357 5.34 -45.86 -11.97
C THR A 357 5.24 -47.05 -12.93
N GLU A 358 6.36 -47.75 -13.15
CA GLU A 358 6.55 -49.20 -12.98
C GLU A 358 7.69 -49.74 -13.86
N GLY A 359 8.49 -50.67 -13.32
CA GLY A 359 9.16 -51.71 -14.15
C GLY A 359 10.68 -51.85 -14.12
N VAL A 360 11.27 -52.08 -12.95
CA VAL A 360 12.28 -53.12 -12.63
C VAL A 360 13.22 -53.70 -13.75
N ARG A 361 14.54 -53.63 -13.45
CA ARG A 361 15.68 -54.58 -13.68
C ARG A 361 16.66 -54.43 -14.86
N THR A 362 17.90 -54.08 -14.46
CA THR A 362 19.22 -54.71 -14.73
C THR A 362 19.64 -55.08 -16.15
N ASP A 363 20.72 -54.44 -16.62
CA ASP A 363 22.06 -55.03 -16.88
C ASP A 363 22.79 -54.52 -18.16
N ILE A 364 24.08 -54.19 -17.97
CA ILE A 364 25.24 -54.51 -18.83
C ILE A 364 25.63 -53.60 -20.05
N VAL A 365 26.82 -52.97 -19.88
CA VAL A 365 27.98 -52.82 -20.81
C VAL A 365 28.08 -51.68 -21.86
N SER A 366 29.15 -50.87 -21.64
CA SER A 366 30.18 -50.31 -22.57
C SER A 366 29.75 -49.50 -23.80
N THR A 367 30.49 -48.52 -24.36
CA THR A 367 31.94 -48.24 -24.49
C THR A 367 32.09 -46.83 -25.12
N GLU A 368 33.22 -46.13 -24.89
CA GLU A 368 34.02 -45.28 -25.84
C GLU A 368 33.34 -44.25 -26.80
N MET A 369 33.94 -43.18 -27.34
CA MET A 369 35.08 -42.27 -27.15
C MET A 369 34.88 -41.14 -28.23
N ASP A 370 35.74 -40.12 -28.21
CA ASP A 370 35.98 -39.11 -29.27
C ASP A 370 34.93 -37.99 -29.45
N GLY A 371 35.29 -36.71 -29.67
CA GLY A 371 36.57 -36.08 -29.97
C GLY A 371 36.31 -34.78 -30.77
N ASN A 372 37.26 -33.85 -30.70
CA ASN A 372 37.44 -32.64 -31.54
C ASN A 372 36.77 -31.29 -31.18
N ALA A 373 37.63 -30.48 -30.56
CA ALA A 373 37.95 -29.07 -30.79
C ALA A 373 37.57 -28.40 -32.14
N TRP A 374 37.19 -27.12 -32.09
CA TRP A 374 38.04 -26.02 -32.59
C TRP A 374 37.54 -24.61 -32.21
N SER A 375 38.53 -23.77 -31.89
CA SER A 375 38.52 -22.33 -31.63
C SER A 375 38.57 -21.49 -32.91
N HIS A 376 38.08 -20.24 -32.86
CA HIS A 376 38.67 -18.97 -33.37
C HIS A 376 37.54 -17.91 -33.55
N VAL A 377 37.53 -16.80 -32.80
CA VAL A 377 38.26 -15.51 -32.95
C VAL A 377 37.66 -14.54 -33.99
N ALA A 378 37.49 -13.30 -33.53
CA ALA A 378 37.46 -11.98 -34.21
C ALA A 378 36.10 -11.27 -34.24
N ASN A 379 35.87 -10.24 -33.41
CA ASN A 379 36.25 -8.82 -33.56
C ASN A 379 35.45 -8.10 -34.65
N CYS A 380 34.61 -7.13 -34.27
CA CYS A 380 34.31 -5.93 -35.05
C CYS A 380 33.73 -4.84 -34.13
N LYS A 381 34.48 -3.74 -34.00
CA LYS A 381 33.97 -2.42 -33.59
C LYS A 381 33.27 -1.79 -34.79
N GLU A 382 32.17 -1.08 -34.57
CA GLU A 382 31.94 0.19 -35.27
C GLU A 382 30.89 1.08 -34.59
N ASP A 383 31.12 2.37 -34.78
CA ASP A 383 30.48 3.54 -34.18
C ASP A 383 29.00 3.70 -34.56
N VAL A 384 28.17 4.15 -33.59
CA VAL A 384 27.01 5.00 -33.88
C VAL A 384 26.87 6.09 -32.81
N LYS A 385 27.43 7.28 -33.11
CA LYS A 385 26.90 8.55 -32.61
C LYS A 385 25.58 8.81 -33.32
N THR A 386 24.45 8.93 -32.61
CA THR A 386 23.55 10.11 -32.60
C THR A 386 22.17 9.85 -31.98
N ARG A 387 21.67 10.90 -31.29
CA ARG A 387 20.27 11.24 -30.95
C ARG A 387 19.62 10.49 -29.77
N LEU A 388 19.93 10.96 -28.54
CA LEU A 388 18.93 10.96 -27.47
C LEU A 388 17.87 12.01 -27.80
N ASN A 389 16.74 11.56 -28.34
CA ASN A 389 15.53 12.36 -28.33
C ASN A 389 14.98 12.39 -26.90
N HIS A 390 14.99 13.57 -26.30
CA HIS A 390 14.18 13.89 -25.12
C HIS A 390 12.71 13.60 -25.45
N VAL A 391 12.17 12.51 -24.91
CA VAL A 391 10.73 12.28 -24.86
C VAL A 391 10.23 12.79 -23.52
N SER A 392 9.70 14.01 -23.51
CA SER A 392 8.82 14.47 -22.44
C SER A 392 7.54 13.64 -22.52
N VAL A 393 7.42 12.62 -21.67
CA VAL A 393 6.20 11.81 -21.57
C VAL A 393 5.19 12.60 -20.74
N ASP A 394 4.22 13.18 -21.44
CA ASP A 394 3.08 13.86 -20.85
C ASP A 394 2.23 12.84 -20.06
N ILE A 395 2.06 13.09 -18.77
CA ILE A 395 1.41 12.17 -17.83
C ILE A 395 -0.11 12.24 -18.04
N SER A 396 -0.60 11.44 -18.99
CA SER A 396 -2.03 11.18 -19.15
C SER A 396 -2.46 10.06 -18.20
N GLN A 397 -3.09 10.46 -17.09
CA GLN A 397 -3.71 9.53 -16.15
C GLN A 397 -5.05 9.02 -16.70
N SER A 398 -5.09 7.88 -17.38
CA SER A 398 -6.34 7.14 -17.59
C SER A 398 -6.60 6.17 -16.42
N LYS A 399 -7.72 6.37 -15.72
CA LYS A 399 -8.41 5.35 -14.91
C LYS A 399 -9.77 5.16 -15.59
N PRO A 400 -10.36 3.96 -15.53
CA PRO A 400 -11.50 3.59 -16.36
C PRO A 400 -12.74 4.37 -15.91
N LYS A 401 -13.43 4.98 -16.87
CA LYS A 401 -14.82 5.40 -16.69
C LYS A 401 -15.69 4.30 -17.26
N GLU A 402 -16.61 3.82 -16.44
CA GLU A 402 -17.81 3.13 -16.90
C GLU A 402 -18.64 4.16 -17.68
N ASP A 403 -18.47 4.16 -19.00
CA ASP A 403 -19.46 4.66 -19.94
C ASP A 403 -19.93 3.41 -20.72
N GLU A 404 -21.10 2.89 -20.34
CA GLU A 404 -21.82 1.86 -21.10
C GLU A 404 -22.28 2.47 -22.43
N GLN A 405 -21.44 2.40 -23.46
CA GLN A 405 -21.84 2.27 -24.86
C GLN A 405 -20.63 1.96 -25.75
N ASP A 406 -20.67 0.77 -26.36
CA ASP A 406 -19.77 0.21 -27.37
C ASP A 406 -18.27 0.12 -27.02
N MET A 407 -17.95 -0.80 -26.12
CA MET A 407 -16.58 -1.30 -25.92
C MET A 407 -16.41 -2.59 -26.72
N LYS A 408 -15.71 -2.52 -27.87
CA LYS A 408 -15.11 -3.72 -28.46
C LYS A 408 -14.25 -4.37 -27.37
N VAL A 409 -14.52 -5.64 -27.08
CA VAL A 409 -13.74 -6.48 -26.17
C VAL A 409 -12.31 -6.52 -26.69
N VAL A 410 -11.43 -5.71 -26.09
CA VAL A 410 -9.99 -5.92 -26.24
C VAL A 410 -9.71 -7.14 -25.36
N GLU A 411 -9.37 -8.27 -25.99
CA GLU A 411 -8.91 -9.46 -25.28
C GLU A 411 -7.75 -9.05 -24.34
N GLU A 412 -8.00 -9.09 -23.04
CA GLU A 412 -6.94 -8.92 -22.05
C GLU A 412 -5.91 -10.04 -22.25
N ASN A 413 -4.66 -9.66 -22.54
CA ASN A 413 -3.54 -10.58 -22.73
C ASN A 413 -3.49 -11.61 -21.57
N PRO A 414 -3.53 -12.93 -21.85
CA PRO A 414 -3.53 -13.98 -20.83
C PRO A 414 -2.41 -13.85 -19.79
N LEU A 415 -1.24 -13.35 -20.20
CA LEU A 415 -0.08 -13.15 -19.32
C LEU A 415 -0.31 -12.07 -18.25
N LEU A 416 -1.15 -11.05 -18.53
CA LEU A 416 -1.52 -10.03 -17.55
C LEU A 416 -2.46 -10.57 -16.46
N LYS A 417 -3.23 -11.63 -16.75
CA LYS A 417 -4.05 -12.30 -15.73
C LYS A 417 -3.21 -13.10 -14.73
N GLU A 418 -2.05 -13.57 -15.16
CA GLU A 418 -1.14 -14.41 -14.36
C GLU A 418 -0.27 -13.59 -13.40
N ILE A 419 0.19 -12.39 -13.79
CA ILE A 419 1.03 -11.53 -12.93
C ILE A 419 0.16 -10.67 -11.99
N ARG A 420 -0.37 -11.29 -10.92
CA ARG A 420 -1.13 -10.59 -9.87
C ARG A 420 -0.26 -10.25 -8.65
N GLY A 421 0.12 -8.99 -8.54
CA GLY A 421 0.86 -8.47 -7.38
C GLY A 421 2.38 -8.58 -7.51
N LEU A 422 3.10 -7.95 -6.57
CA LEU A 422 4.56 -7.91 -6.59
C LEU A 422 5.20 -9.30 -6.46
N SER A 423 4.66 -10.18 -5.60
CA SER A 423 5.17 -11.54 -5.43
C SER A 423 5.13 -12.37 -6.71
N ALA A 424 4.04 -12.30 -7.49
CA ALA A 424 3.95 -13.02 -8.76
C ALA A 424 4.93 -12.45 -9.79
N LEU A 425 5.16 -11.14 -9.76
CA LEU A 425 6.16 -10.50 -10.60
C LEU A 425 7.59 -10.93 -10.20
N CYS A 426 7.91 -10.98 -8.92
CA CYS A 426 9.18 -11.49 -8.42
C CYS A 426 9.39 -12.96 -8.82
N GLU A 427 8.38 -13.81 -8.69
CA GLU A 427 8.47 -15.20 -9.12
C GLU A 427 8.76 -15.29 -10.62
N ARG A 428 8.08 -14.46 -11.42
CA ARG A 428 8.24 -14.45 -12.86
C ARG A 428 9.56 -13.85 -13.33
N VAL A 429 10.17 -12.91 -12.60
CA VAL A 429 11.42 -12.24 -13.04
C VAL A 429 12.66 -12.83 -12.36
N LEU A 430 12.53 -13.23 -11.10
CA LEU A 430 13.62 -13.67 -10.22
C LEU A 430 13.52 -15.17 -9.86
N GLY A 431 12.51 -15.88 -10.33
CA GLY A 431 12.33 -17.32 -10.14
C GLY A 431 11.79 -17.74 -8.77
N LYS A 432 11.56 -16.79 -7.84
CA LYS A 432 11.01 -17.07 -6.50
C LYS A 432 9.97 -16.02 -6.07
N PRO A 433 8.87 -16.44 -5.42
CA PRO A 433 7.88 -15.52 -4.88
C PRO A 433 8.38 -14.81 -3.61
N LEU A 434 7.66 -13.77 -3.19
CA LEU A 434 7.89 -13.12 -1.89
C LEU A 434 7.16 -13.87 -0.77
N ASP A 435 7.76 -13.93 0.41
CA ASP A 435 7.09 -14.39 1.62
C ASP A 435 6.06 -13.34 2.06
N LYS A 436 4.80 -13.75 2.21
CA LYS A 436 3.68 -12.86 2.57
C LYS A 436 3.22 -13.03 4.02
N THR A 437 3.96 -13.81 4.83
CA THR A 437 3.59 -14.13 6.21
C THR A 437 3.30 -12.86 7.02
N GLU A 438 4.11 -11.82 6.85
CA GLU A 438 4.01 -10.57 7.61
C GLU A 438 3.24 -9.45 6.89
N GLN A 439 2.65 -9.71 5.71
CA GLN A 439 1.92 -8.70 4.94
C GLN A 439 0.77 -8.05 5.73
N CYS A 440 0.17 -8.79 6.66
CA CYS A 440 -0.97 -8.35 7.46
C CYS A 440 -0.59 -8.19 8.93
N SER A 441 0.61 -7.68 9.22
CA SER A 441 1.05 -7.50 10.61
C SER A 441 0.66 -6.14 11.19
N VAL A 442 0.83 -6.02 12.50
CA VAL A 442 0.60 -4.75 13.21
C VAL A 442 1.90 -3.94 13.12
N TRP A 443 2.01 -3.14 12.06
CA TRP A 443 3.22 -2.37 11.73
C TRP A 443 3.46 -1.16 12.63
N ASP A 444 2.45 -0.70 13.38
CA ASP A 444 2.57 0.34 14.40
C ASP A 444 2.99 -0.20 15.78
N ARG A 445 3.19 -1.53 15.93
CA ARG A 445 3.73 -2.11 17.16
C ARG A 445 5.21 -1.74 17.32
N ARG A 446 5.65 -1.53 18.56
CA ARG A 446 7.06 -1.37 18.92
C ARG A 446 7.46 -2.25 20.11
N PRO A 447 8.65 -2.88 20.09
CA PRO A 447 9.51 -3.03 18.90
C PRO A 447 8.83 -3.89 17.81
N LEU A 448 9.22 -3.70 16.55
CA LEU A 448 8.89 -4.66 15.48
C LEU A 448 9.46 -6.04 15.84
N ARG A 449 8.83 -7.12 15.37
CA ARG A 449 9.42 -8.46 15.42
C ARG A 449 10.56 -8.57 14.42
N ASP A 450 11.49 -9.48 14.63
CA ASP A 450 12.61 -9.68 13.70
C ASP A 450 12.17 -10.17 12.31
N LEU A 451 10.99 -10.81 12.22
CA LEU A 451 10.41 -11.23 10.94
C LEU A 451 9.73 -10.08 10.18
N GLN A 452 9.32 -9.02 10.88
CA GLN A 452 8.71 -7.80 10.32
C GLN A 452 9.81 -6.86 9.85
#